data_AF-A0A2V9UTT5-F1
#
_entry.id   AF-A0A2V9UTT5-F1
#
_cell.length_a   1.000
_cell.length_b   1.000
_cell.length_c   1.000
_cell.angle_alpha   90.00
_cell.angle_beta   90.00
_cell.angle_gamma   90.00
#
_symmetry.space_group_name_H-M   'P 1'
#
loop_
_entity.id
_entity.type
_entity.pdbx_description
1 polymer ?
#
loop_
_entity_poly.entity_id
_entity_poly.type
_entity_poly.pdbx_seq_one_letter_code
_entity_poly.pdbx_strand_id
1 'polypeptide(L)'
;MRGSKGGSGLLPRDPILRAALLAFLALSMFVVGFFSYFYVKYDRIIEQRFRDPVFTNSAKIYAGPRMVRVGSAFTVREIAAELRHAGYGEKDGESLLGSYHVRSGSIEVLPGPESYHSPEPATITVSDGKVSQIRSRSTGDLSAYELEPQLVTSLFDAEQRSKRTMVKYDNIPKVMVDAVIS
;
A
#
# COMPACT_ATOMS: atom_id res chain seq x y z
N MET A 1 33.71 72.52 -5.58
CA MET A 1 33.46 71.75 -6.83
C MET A 1 34.56 70.72 -7.01
N ARG A 2 34.17 69.45 -7.26
CA ARG A 2 34.95 68.30 -7.82
C ARG A 2 36.24 67.90 -7.07
N GLY A 3 36.38 66.73 -6.43
CA GLY A 3 35.76 65.41 -6.62
C GLY A 3 36.67 64.51 -7.45
N SER A 4 37.22 63.44 -6.85
CA SER A 4 37.29 62.10 -7.46
C SER A 4 37.87 61.07 -6.49
N LYS A 5 37.04 60.10 -6.08
CA LYS A 5 37.43 58.83 -5.46
C LYS A 5 37.93 57.89 -6.57
N GLY A 6 39.13 57.31 -6.43
CA GLY A 6 39.61 56.22 -7.28
C GLY A 6 39.78 54.95 -6.46
N GLY A 7 38.85 54.01 -6.60
CA GLY A 7 38.74 52.79 -5.81
C GLY A 7 39.88 51.79 -5.99
N SER A 8 40.03 50.96 -4.96
CA SER A 8 40.94 49.83 -4.80
C SER A 8 41.05 48.93 -6.04
N GLY A 9 42.24 48.88 -6.64
CA GLY A 9 42.59 47.84 -7.60
C GLY A 9 42.81 46.51 -6.88
N LEU A 10 41.77 45.67 -6.83
CA LEU A 10 41.78 44.32 -6.24
C LEU A 10 42.53 43.27 -7.09
N LEU A 11 43.33 43.68 -8.07
CA LEU A 11 44.01 42.77 -8.99
C LEU A 11 45.53 42.86 -8.78
N PRO A 12 46.20 41.78 -8.33
CA PRO A 12 47.65 41.78 -8.16
C PRO A 12 48.34 42.13 -9.48
N ARG A 13 49.38 42.95 -9.43
CA ARG A 13 50.08 43.44 -10.63
C ARG A 13 50.88 42.36 -11.35
N ASP A 14 51.12 41.22 -10.70
CA ASP A 14 51.95 40.15 -11.25
C ASP A 14 51.14 39.22 -12.18
N PRO A 15 51.61 39.01 -13.42
CA PRO A 15 50.90 38.18 -14.41
C PRO A 15 50.75 36.73 -13.95
N ILE A 16 51.69 36.23 -13.15
CA ILE A 16 51.68 34.89 -12.57
C ILE A 16 50.55 34.76 -11.53
N LEU A 17 50.38 35.76 -10.65
CA LEU A 17 49.35 35.72 -9.62
C LEU A 17 47.94 35.87 -10.22
N ARG A 18 47.80 36.65 -11.30
CA ARG A 18 46.56 36.71 -12.08
C ARG A 18 46.24 35.39 -12.76
N ALA A 19 47.22 34.75 -13.40
CA ALA A 19 47.04 33.45 -14.04
C ALA A 19 46.66 32.37 -13.02
N ALA A 20 47.32 32.35 -11.85
CA ALA A 20 47.00 31.43 -10.77
C ALA A 20 45.59 31.66 -10.19
N LEU A 21 45.18 32.91 -10.00
CA LEU A 21 43.85 33.25 -9.51
C LEU A 21 42.75 32.88 -10.52
N LEU A 22 42.99 33.11 -11.81
CA LEU A 22 42.06 32.69 -12.87
C LEU A 22 41.97 31.16 -12.96
N ALA A 23 43.08 30.44 -12.85
CA ALA A 23 43.09 28.98 -12.83
C ALA A 23 42.35 28.42 -11.61
N PHE A 24 42.55 29.03 -10.44
CA PHE A 24 41.84 28.66 -9.21
C PHE A 24 40.33 28.89 -9.32
N LEU A 25 39.91 30.05 -9.83
CA LEU A 25 38.48 30.34 -10.05
C LEU A 25 37.85 29.37 -11.06
N ALA A 26 38.55 29.08 -12.16
CA ALA A 26 38.09 28.12 -13.16
C ALA A 26 37.94 26.71 -12.56
N LEU A 27 38.92 26.26 -11.77
CA LEU A 27 38.88 24.97 -11.08
C LEU A 27 37.75 24.92 -10.05
N SER A 28 37.59 25.97 -9.24
CA SER A 28 36.52 26.08 -8.25
C SER A 28 35.15 26.01 -8.91
N MET A 29 34.95 26.72 -10.03
CA MET A 29 33.69 26.70 -10.76
C MET A 29 33.41 25.31 -11.36
N PHE A 30 34.45 24.62 -11.85
CA PHE A 30 34.32 23.26 -12.35
C PHE A 30 33.91 22.28 -11.24
N VAL A 31 34.55 22.35 -10.07
CA VAL A 31 34.22 21.49 -8.93
C VAL A 31 32.78 21.74 -8.47
N VAL A 32 32.39 23.00 -8.27
CA VAL A 32 31.02 23.33 -7.84
C VAL A 32 29.98 22.88 -8.88
N GLY A 33 30.25 23.10 -10.17
CA GLY A 33 29.39 22.64 -11.26
C GLY A 33 29.24 21.12 -11.29
N PHE A 34 30.35 20.39 -11.14
CA PHE A 34 30.36 18.92 -11.09
C PHE A 34 29.54 18.40 -9.91
N PHE A 35 29.81 18.86 -8.68
CA PHE A 35 29.06 18.43 -7.50
C PHE A 35 27.58 18.80 -7.58
N SER A 36 27.25 19.99 -8.07
CA SER A 36 25.86 20.43 -8.26
C SER A 36 25.12 19.54 -9.26
N TYR A 37 25.76 19.15 -10.37
CA TYR A 37 25.18 18.22 -11.33
C TYR A 37 24.86 16.86 -10.70
N PHE A 38 25.79 16.29 -9.94
CA PHE A 38 25.56 15.01 -9.27
C PHE A 38 24.47 15.12 -8.20
N TYR A 39 24.45 16.22 -7.43
CA TYR A 39 23.41 16.49 -6.46
C TYR A 39 22.01 16.47 -7.11
N VAL A 40 21.81 17.24 -8.18
CA VAL A 40 20.51 17.30 -8.89
C VAL A 40 20.16 15.96 -9.54
N LYS A 41 21.16 15.24 -10.06
CA LYS A 41 20.95 13.90 -10.65
C LYS A 41 20.42 12.92 -9.60
N TYR A 42 21.06 12.86 -8.43
CA TYR A 42 20.63 11.96 -7.36
C TYR A 42 19.33 12.41 -6.71
N ASP A 43 19.11 13.71 -6.55
CA ASP A 43 17.84 14.26 -6.09
C ASP A 43 16.67 13.82 -6.96
N ARG A 44 16.80 13.90 -8.29
CA ARG A 44 15.77 13.41 -9.23
C ARG A 44 15.57 11.90 -9.15
N ILE A 45 16.63 11.12 -8.98
CA ILE A 45 16.54 9.66 -8.84
C ILE A 45 15.80 9.31 -7.55
N ILE A 46 16.14 9.98 -6.44
CA ILE A 46 15.47 9.83 -5.15
C ILE A 46 13.99 10.19 -5.34
N GLU A 47 13.68 11.36 -5.87
CA GLU A 47 12.31 11.83 -6.03
C GLU A 47 11.47 10.91 -6.93
N GLN A 48 12.05 10.36 -8.00
CA GLN A 48 11.40 9.33 -8.82
C GLN A 48 11.14 8.05 -8.02
N ARG A 49 12.12 7.56 -7.27
CA ARG A 49 11.98 6.35 -6.44
C ARG A 49 11.02 6.51 -5.27
N PHE A 50 10.84 7.73 -4.76
CA PHE A 50 9.88 8.04 -3.70
C PHE A 50 8.47 8.34 -4.24
N ARG A 51 8.34 8.80 -5.49
CA ARG A 51 7.04 9.01 -6.15
C ARG A 51 6.39 7.71 -6.61
N ASP A 52 7.17 6.76 -7.10
CA ASP A 52 6.67 5.43 -7.37
C ASP A 52 6.35 4.73 -6.03
N PRO A 53 5.27 3.95 -5.93
CA PRO A 53 4.97 3.19 -4.73
C PRO A 53 6.18 2.31 -4.38
N VAL A 54 6.88 2.65 -3.29
CA VAL A 54 8.08 1.95 -2.80
C VAL A 54 7.79 0.46 -2.49
N PHE A 55 6.52 0.09 -2.45
CA PHE A 55 6.04 -1.25 -2.19
C PHE A 55 5.25 -1.75 -3.41
N THR A 56 5.85 -2.67 -4.15
CA THR A 56 5.15 -3.47 -5.16
C THR A 56 3.97 -4.17 -4.49
N ASN A 57 2.78 -3.94 -5.08
CA ASN A 57 1.52 -4.54 -4.70
C ASN A 57 1.71 -6.06 -4.60
N SER A 58 1.70 -6.60 -3.38
CA SER A 58 2.02 -8.01 -3.15
C SER A 58 0.90 -8.87 -3.73
N ALA A 59 1.24 -9.91 -4.48
CA ALA A 59 0.26 -10.87 -4.97
C ALA A 59 -0.38 -11.58 -3.77
N LYS A 60 -1.67 -11.33 -3.54
CA LYS A 60 -2.47 -12.01 -2.52
C LYS A 60 -2.79 -13.42 -3.03
N ILE A 61 -2.27 -14.46 -2.36
CA ILE A 61 -2.61 -15.85 -2.66
C ILE A 61 -3.85 -16.20 -1.84
N TYR A 62 -4.96 -16.31 -2.55
CA TYR A 62 -6.26 -16.72 -2.02
C TYR A 62 -6.41 -18.24 -2.10
N ALA A 63 -7.14 -18.83 -1.15
CA ALA A 63 -7.58 -20.22 -1.26
C ALA A 63 -8.56 -20.39 -2.42
N GLY A 64 -8.75 -21.63 -2.90
CA GLY A 64 -9.76 -21.92 -3.93
C GLY A 64 -11.16 -21.46 -3.48
N PRO A 65 -11.93 -20.74 -4.32
CA PRO A 65 -13.22 -20.20 -3.94
C PRO A 65 -14.18 -21.33 -3.58
N ARG A 66 -14.77 -21.27 -2.37
CA ARG A 66 -15.82 -22.20 -1.97
C ARG A 66 -17.15 -21.74 -2.56
N MET A 67 -17.59 -22.47 -3.58
CA MET A 67 -18.93 -22.32 -4.14
C MET A 67 -19.97 -23.00 -3.25
N VAL A 68 -20.87 -22.20 -2.67
CA VAL A 68 -22.06 -22.71 -1.98
C VAL A 68 -23.15 -22.91 -3.03
N ARG A 69 -23.67 -24.13 -3.14
CA ARG A 69 -24.73 -24.49 -4.11
C ARG A 69 -26.01 -24.85 -3.38
N VAL A 70 -27.16 -24.58 -4.00
CA VAL A 70 -28.43 -25.11 -3.51
C VAL A 70 -28.35 -26.65 -3.46
N GLY A 71 -28.75 -27.24 -2.32
CA GLY A 71 -28.68 -28.67 -2.03
C GLY A 71 -27.39 -29.15 -1.34
N SER A 72 -26.39 -28.29 -1.18
CA SER A 72 -25.16 -28.63 -0.45
C SER A 72 -25.42 -28.73 1.07
N ALA A 73 -24.73 -29.66 1.74
CA ALA A 73 -24.83 -29.88 3.19
C ALA A 73 -23.96 -28.87 3.95
N PHE A 74 -24.35 -27.59 3.89
CA PHE A 74 -23.77 -26.53 4.70
C PHE A 74 -24.78 -26.01 5.72
N THR A 75 -24.29 -25.80 6.94
CA THR A 75 -25.03 -25.12 7.99
C THR A 75 -24.75 -23.62 7.99
N VAL A 76 -25.70 -22.83 8.50
CA VAL A 76 -25.52 -21.38 8.69
C VAL A 76 -24.25 -21.05 9.49
N ARG A 77 -23.95 -21.89 10.49
CA ARG A 77 -22.77 -21.72 11.35
C ARG A 77 -21.46 -21.95 10.60
N GLU A 78 -21.40 -22.92 9.69
CA GLU A 78 -20.22 -23.17 8.86
C GLU A 78 -19.97 -22.03 7.89
N ILE A 79 -21.01 -21.53 7.23
CA ILE A 79 -20.91 -20.38 6.32
C ILE A 79 -20.44 -19.13 7.09
N ALA A 80 -21.00 -18.88 8.28
CA ALA A 80 -20.57 -17.77 9.13
C ALA A 80 -19.11 -17.93 9.59
N ALA A 81 -18.66 -19.15 9.88
CA ALA A 81 -17.27 -19.41 10.24
C ALA A 81 -16.32 -19.14 9.07
N GLU A 82 -16.68 -19.58 7.85
CA GLU A 82 -15.89 -19.32 6.64
C GLU A 82 -15.80 -17.81 6.34
N LEU A 83 -16.91 -17.07 6.40
CA LEU A 83 -16.91 -15.61 6.21
C LEU A 83 -16.05 -14.89 7.26
N ARG A 84 -16.14 -15.32 8.53
CA ARG A 84 -15.28 -14.78 9.60
C ARG A 84 -13.80 -15.07 9.33
N HIS A 85 -13.47 -16.26 8.84
CA HIS A 85 -12.10 -16.64 8.47
C HIS A 85 -11.59 -15.88 7.24
N ALA A 86 -12.46 -15.52 6.31
CA ALA A 86 -12.14 -14.68 5.16
C ALA A 86 -11.93 -13.19 5.53
N GLY A 87 -12.37 -12.77 6.72
CA GLY A 87 -12.18 -11.42 7.23
C GLY A 87 -13.43 -10.53 7.18
N TYR A 88 -14.63 -11.10 6.98
CA TYR A 88 -15.88 -10.37 7.09
C TYR A 88 -16.20 -10.05 8.55
N GLY A 89 -16.79 -8.86 8.78
CA GLY A 89 -17.30 -8.45 10.08
C GLY A 89 -18.69 -9.01 10.35
N GLU A 90 -19.06 -9.13 11.63
CA GLU A 90 -20.44 -9.46 12.02
C GLU A 90 -21.30 -8.20 12.10
N LYS A 91 -20.68 -7.02 12.21
CA LYS A 91 -21.35 -5.72 12.21
C LYS A 91 -21.02 -4.92 10.96
N ASP A 92 -21.99 -4.13 10.50
CA ASP A 92 -21.79 -3.21 9.38
C ASP A 92 -20.69 -2.19 9.71
N GLY A 93 -19.71 -2.06 8.81
CA GLY A 93 -18.58 -1.12 8.97
C GLY A 93 -17.42 -1.64 9.81
N GLU A 94 -17.46 -2.86 10.34
CA GLU A 94 -16.36 -3.48 11.09
C GLU A 94 -15.20 -3.93 10.17
N SER A 95 -15.52 -4.32 8.94
CA SER A 95 -14.54 -4.76 7.94
C SER A 95 -14.77 -4.09 6.58
N LEU A 96 -13.69 -3.72 5.91
CA LEU A 96 -13.71 -3.18 4.54
C LEU A 96 -14.07 -4.26 3.50
N LEU A 97 -13.92 -5.54 3.86
CA LEU A 97 -14.32 -6.69 3.03
C LEU A 97 -15.84 -6.87 2.98
N GLY A 98 -16.57 -6.45 4.03
CA GLY A 98 -18.01 -6.61 4.13
C GLY A 98 -18.49 -7.07 5.51
N SER A 99 -19.80 -7.22 5.62
CA SER A 99 -20.48 -7.71 6.83
C SER A 99 -21.39 -8.90 6.51
N TYR A 100 -21.72 -9.70 7.52
CA TYR A 100 -22.74 -10.73 7.42
C TYR A 100 -23.71 -10.67 8.61
N HIS A 101 -24.99 -10.92 8.35
CA HIS A 101 -26.03 -10.98 9.37
C HIS A 101 -26.61 -12.39 9.44
N VAL A 102 -26.46 -13.03 10.59
CA VAL A 102 -27.09 -14.33 10.85
C VAL A 102 -28.51 -14.13 11.34
N ARG A 103 -29.48 -14.76 10.68
CA ARG A 103 -30.89 -14.85 11.09
C ARG A 103 -31.24 -16.31 11.36
N SER A 104 -32.41 -16.55 11.95
CA SER A 104 -32.90 -17.90 12.24
C SER A 104 -33.11 -18.71 10.95
N GLY A 105 -32.10 -19.52 10.58
CA GLY A 105 -32.13 -20.37 9.39
C GLY A 105 -31.63 -19.70 8.10
N SER A 106 -31.11 -18.48 8.16
CA SER A 106 -30.52 -17.82 6.99
C SER A 106 -29.34 -16.93 7.36
N ILE A 107 -28.48 -16.67 6.39
CA ILE A 107 -27.35 -15.74 6.51
C ILE A 107 -27.41 -14.76 5.35
N GLU A 108 -27.40 -13.48 5.68
CA GLU A 108 -27.29 -12.39 4.73
C GLU A 108 -25.82 -11.97 4.63
N VAL A 109 -25.27 -11.99 3.43
CA VAL A 109 -23.89 -11.60 3.12
C VAL A 109 -23.94 -10.26 2.41
N LEU A 110 -23.22 -9.27 2.94
CA LEU A 110 -23.10 -7.93 2.39
C LEU A 110 -21.62 -7.65 2.06
N PRO A 111 -21.21 -7.87 0.80
CA PRO A 111 -19.85 -7.55 0.37
C PRO A 111 -19.55 -6.05 0.49
N GLY A 112 -18.32 -5.74 0.91
CA GLY A 112 -17.79 -4.39 1.02
C GLY A 112 -16.98 -3.96 -0.21
N PRO A 113 -16.46 -2.72 -0.22
CA PRO A 113 -15.71 -2.17 -1.35
C PRO A 113 -14.39 -2.91 -1.66
N GLU A 114 -13.85 -3.71 -0.73
CA GLU A 114 -12.64 -4.51 -0.94
C GLU A 114 -12.90 -6.01 -1.21
N SER A 115 -14.16 -6.44 -1.39
CA SER A 115 -14.49 -7.83 -1.72
C SER A 115 -13.96 -8.22 -3.12
N TYR A 116 -13.45 -9.44 -3.25
CA TYR A 116 -12.77 -9.94 -4.44
C TYR A 116 -13.73 -10.40 -5.56
N HIS A 117 -14.86 -11.05 -5.23
CA HIS A 117 -15.67 -11.77 -6.24
C HIS A 117 -16.93 -11.06 -6.70
N SER A 118 -17.66 -10.34 -5.83
CA SER A 118 -18.85 -9.60 -6.28
C SER A 118 -19.37 -8.66 -5.20
N PRO A 119 -19.72 -7.41 -5.54
CA PRO A 119 -20.35 -6.48 -4.59
C PRO A 119 -21.83 -6.80 -4.31
N GLU A 120 -22.37 -7.91 -4.84
CA GLU A 120 -23.79 -8.21 -4.75
C GLU A 120 -24.17 -8.89 -3.41
N PRO A 121 -25.05 -8.26 -2.61
CA PRO A 121 -25.56 -8.88 -1.40
C PRO A 121 -26.43 -10.08 -1.71
N ALA A 122 -26.23 -11.18 -0.97
CA ALA A 122 -27.01 -12.39 -1.11
C ALA A 122 -27.51 -12.91 0.23
N THR A 123 -28.71 -13.48 0.24
CA THR A 123 -29.27 -14.20 1.39
C THR A 123 -29.25 -15.69 1.08
N ILE A 124 -28.58 -16.46 1.93
CA ILE A 124 -28.50 -17.91 1.86
C ILE A 124 -29.41 -18.48 2.96
N THR A 125 -30.44 -19.21 2.57
CA THR A 125 -31.35 -19.91 3.48
C THR A 125 -30.96 -21.37 3.57
N VAL A 126 -30.94 -21.88 4.80
CA VAL A 126 -30.58 -23.26 5.13
C VAL A 126 -31.76 -23.90 5.85
N SER A 127 -32.21 -25.06 5.36
CA SER A 127 -33.20 -25.92 6.02
C SER A 127 -32.66 -27.33 6.13
N ASP A 128 -32.92 -28.00 7.25
CA ASP A 128 -32.49 -29.39 7.50
C ASP A 128 -30.98 -29.64 7.28
N GLY A 129 -30.15 -28.65 7.62
CA GLY A 129 -28.69 -28.74 7.47
C GLY A 129 -28.20 -28.67 6.01
N LYS A 130 -29.06 -28.24 5.08
CA LYS A 130 -28.73 -28.05 3.68
C LYS A 130 -29.14 -26.67 3.20
N VAL A 131 -28.41 -26.13 2.23
CA VAL A 131 -28.76 -24.89 1.56
C VAL A 131 -30.03 -25.12 0.74
N SER A 132 -31.12 -24.46 1.11
CA SER A 132 -32.42 -24.62 0.45
C SER A 132 -32.65 -23.58 -0.63
N GLN A 133 -32.14 -22.37 -0.42
CA GLN A 133 -32.31 -21.27 -1.36
C GLN A 133 -31.16 -20.26 -1.23
N ILE A 134 -30.76 -19.68 -2.34
CA ILE A 134 -29.84 -18.56 -2.40
C ILE A 134 -30.56 -17.46 -3.19
N ARG A 135 -30.65 -16.27 -2.63
CA ARG A 135 -31.30 -15.12 -3.28
C ARG A 135 -30.37 -13.92 -3.29
N SER A 136 -29.96 -13.48 -4.47
CA SER A 136 -29.29 -12.19 -4.68
C SER A 136 -30.31 -11.06 -4.62
N ARG A 137 -29.88 -9.92 -4.08
CA ARG A 137 -30.69 -8.70 -4.02
C ARG A 137 -30.94 -8.10 -5.42
N SER A 138 -30.04 -8.31 -6.38
CA SER A 138 -30.12 -7.74 -7.74
C SER A 138 -30.71 -8.71 -8.76
N THR A 139 -30.28 -9.96 -8.75
CA THR A 139 -30.56 -10.97 -9.80
C THR A 139 -31.66 -11.96 -9.42
N GLY A 140 -32.11 -11.97 -8.16
CA GLY A 140 -33.15 -12.90 -7.68
C GLY A 140 -32.58 -14.25 -7.25
N ASP A 141 -33.30 -15.34 -7.51
CA ASP A 141 -32.90 -16.67 -7.04
C ASP A 141 -31.70 -17.21 -7.83
N LEU A 142 -30.66 -17.62 -7.10
CA LEU A 142 -29.41 -18.15 -7.64
C LEU A 142 -29.26 -19.64 -7.32
N SER A 143 -28.66 -20.39 -8.24
CA SER A 143 -28.34 -21.81 -8.04
C SER A 143 -27.03 -22.03 -7.27
N ALA A 144 -26.14 -21.04 -7.28
CA ALA A 144 -24.85 -21.04 -6.60
C ALA A 144 -24.43 -19.63 -6.20
N TYR A 145 -23.66 -19.51 -5.13
CA TYR A 145 -23.01 -18.29 -4.68
C TYR A 145 -21.56 -18.57 -4.31
N GLU A 146 -20.64 -17.74 -4.79
CA GLU A 146 -19.22 -17.85 -4.44
C GLU A 146 -18.97 -17.06 -3.16
N LEU A 147 -18.48 -17.73 -2.11
CA LEU A 147 -18.07 -17.05 -0.88
C LEU A 147 -16.71 -16.38 -1.06
N GLU A 148 -16.46 -15.32 -0.28
CA GLU A 148 -15.17 -14.65 -0.27
C GLU A 148 -14.04 -15.63 0.07
N PRO A 149 -12.98 -15.71 -0.75
CA PRO A 149 -11.90 -16.64 -0.52
C PRO A 149 -11.02 -16.17 0.63
N GLN A 150 -10.59 -17.12 1.45
CA GLN A 150 -9.68 -16.82 2.54
C GLN A 150 -8.30 -16.40 1.99
N LEU A 151 -7.75 -15.29 2.50
CA LEU A 151 -6.36 -14.91 2.27
C LEU A 151 -5.43 -15.89 3.00
N VAL A 152 -4.71 -16.73 2.27
CA VAL A 152 -3.80 -17.73 2.85
C VAL A 152 -2.43 -17.10 3.16
N THR A 153 -1.89 -16.34 2.21
CA THR A 153 -0.64 -15.60 2.39
C THR A 153 -0.50 -14.52 1.31
N SER A 154 0.18 -13.43 1.61
CA SER A 154 0.75 -12.56 0.57
C SER A 154 2.10 -13.14 0.14
N LEU A 155 2.33 -13.30 -1.17
CA LEU A 155 3.65 -13.62 -1.69
C LEU A 155 4.34 -12.30 -2.01
N PHE A 156 5.35 -11.97 -1.20
CA PHE A 156 6.27 -10.88 -1.50
C PHE A 156 7.23 -11.36 -2.60
N ASP A 157 7.50 -10.49 -3.56
CA ASP A 157 8.30 -10.77 -4.76
C ASP A 157 9.58 -11.56 -4.44
N ALA A 158 9.81 -12.66 -5.15
CA ALA A 158 10.72 -13.75 -4.77
C ALA A 158 12.21 -13.35 -4.77
N GLU A 159 12.58 -12.18 -5.29
CA GLU A 159 13.96 -11.68 -5.28
C GLU A 159 14.36 -11.04 -3.93
N GLN A 160 13.41 -10.54 -3.14
CA GLN A 160 13.70 -9.97 -1.82
C GLN A 160 12.93 -10.75 -0.75
N ARG A 161 13.60 -11.73 -0.12
CA ARG A 161 13.08 -12.51 1.02
C ARG A 161 12.92 -11.66 2.30
N SER A 162 12.24 -10.53 2.22
CA SER A 162 11.92 -9.68 3.36
C SER A 162 10.42 -9.61 3.56
N LYS A 163 9.92 -10.15 4.66
CA LYS A 163 8.57 -9.87 5.16
C LYS A 163 8.58 -8.47 5.77
N ARG A 164 7.75 -7.56 5.28
CA ARG A 164 7.66 -6.18 5.78
C ARG A 164 6.19 -5.77 5.94
N THR A 165 5.87 -5.17 7.07
CA THR A 165 4.55 -4.58 7.35
C THR A 165 4.72 -3.06 7.39
N MET A 166 3.80 -2.34 6.76
CA MET A 166 3.81 -0.88 6.81
C MET A 166 3.39 -0.41 8.21
N VAL A 167 4.31 0.24 8.93
CA VAL A 167 4.07 0.85 10.23
C VAL A 167 4.33 2.35 10.09
N LYS A 168 3.34 3.18 10.44
CA LYS A 168 3.51 4.64 10.47
C LYS A 168 4.45 5.02 11.60
N TYR A 169 5.26 6.06 11.40
CA TYR A 169 6.23 6.54 12.40
C TYR A 169 5.57 6.79 13.76
N ASP A 170 4.37 7.38 13.78
CA ASP A 170 3.61 7.69 15.00
C ASP A 170 3.17 6.44 15.79
N ASN A 171 3.13 5.27 15.13
CA ASN A 171 2.75 4.01 15.75
C ASN A 171 3.95 3.23 16.29
N ILE A 172 5.18 3.75 16.18
CA ILE A 172 6.39 3.10 16.70
C ILE A 172 6.60 3.52 18.17
N PRO A 173 6.67 2.56 19.12
CA PRO A 173 6.90 2.89 20.53
C PRO A 173 8.22 3.65 20.75
N LYS A 174 8.20 4.70 21.59
CA LYS A 174 9.38 5.55 21.84
C LYS A 174 10.61 4.77 22.30
N VAL A 175 10.42 3.77 23.16
CA VAL A 175 11.49 2.86 23.61
C VAL A 175 12.24 2.18 22.45
N MET A 176 11.53 1.84 21.36
CA MET A 176 12.14 1.22 20.18
C MET A 176 12.93 2.24 19.36
N VAL A 177 12.47 3.48 19.30
CA VAL A 177 13.19 4.57 18.62
C VAL A 177 14.46 4.87 19.38
N ASP A 178 14.35 5.08 20.70
CA ASP A 178 15.45 5.43 21.59
C ASP A 178 16.55 4.36 21.57
N ALA A 179 16.19 3.07 21.54
CA ALA A 179 17.15 1.96 21.48
C ALA A 179 17.94 1.85 20.17
N VAL A 180 17.47 2.44 19.07
CA VAL A 180 18.17 2.44 17.77
C VAL A 180 19.08 3.65 17.63
N ILE A 181 18.73 4.77 18.27
CA ILE A 181 19.48 6.04 18.19
C ILE A 181 20.50 6.21 19.32
N SER A 182 20.39 5.43 20.41
CA SER A 182 21.33 5.43 21.54
C SER A 182 22.60 4.65 21.25
#